data_AF-A0A957US19-F1
#
_entry.id   AF-A0A957US19-F1
#
_cell.length_a   1.000
_cell.length_b   1.000
_cell.length_c   1.000
_cell.angle_alpha   90.00
_cell.angle_beta   90.00
_cell.angle_gamma   90.00
#
_symmetry.space_group_name_H-M   'P 1'
#
loop_
_entity.id
_entity.type
_entity.pdbx_description
1 polymer ?
#
loop_
_entity_poly.entity_id
_entity_poly.type
_entity_poly.pdbx_seq_one_letter_code
_entity_poly.pdbx_strand_id
1 'polypeptide(L)'
;MAQKEYHFDLSTNGSASAEAKSPSQGVYPEFVWPQQLERYETHPAHILQRLDAHDRYQLELKLDYELIEGRQTRYEVQTYFFVPRSLGISADTYSRSEFFRDLQNHIRLKTPEFALPDLLNSPESPLHRLEQIVQAADWPNARYADALITSFKFLRAILKSTLREHWRPFAKFDRAAEPRAASTKTEIRLSLATEQFLYVIAELSRRFRQLYPIIAAANLPDDVLRAYELTDESISLLIEENMLGAYELVSEKMVSQSQREGLRKALRIAILRETNHRRKHGAGSIMSRSGHNEEFLYRSSVLKKFTSSVLYLSTAVEREGVTQEQLLYALAAGISMIFATVIAFYAQRVYGNFTTPLFVALVVGYMFKDRIKEFGRAFFARSLHNRLYDRRIVVKTLDGEHEIGHIREKVRFMSERDTPPAVL
;
A
#
# COMPACT_ATOMS: atom_id res chain seq x y z
N MET A 1 5.64 26.50 -10.64
CA MET A 1 5.56 25.47 -9.58
C MET A 1 4.35 24.58 -9.81
N ALA A 2 4.37 23.36 -9.26
CA ALA A 2 3.15 22.59 -9.02
C ALA A 2 2.99 22.33 -7.51
N GLN A 3 1.83 22.63 -6.94
CA GLN A 3 1.45 22.25 -5.57
C GLN A 3 0.49 21.08 -5.65
N LYS A 4 0.78 20.01 -4.91
CA LYS A 4 -0.12 18.88 -4.71
C LYS A 4 -0.62 18.88 -3.27
N GLU A 5 -1.93 18.98 -3.08
CA GLU A 5 -2.61 18.83 -1.79
C GLU A 5 -3.15 17.39 -1.69
N TYR A 6 -2.76 16.66 -0.66
CA TYR A 6 -3.39 15.40 -0.26
C TYR A 6 -4.23 15.67 0.98
N HIS A 7 -5.51 15.31 0.94
CA HIS A 7 -6.29 15.11 2.16
C HIS A 7 -6.55 13.63 2.33
N PHE A 8 -5.94 13.06 3.35
CA PHE A 8 -6.15 11.68 3.78
C PHE A 8 -7.17 11.72 4.91
N ASP A 9 -8.34 11.13 4.71
CA ASP A 9 -9.35 10.92 5.76
C ASP A 9 -9.52 9.40 5.92
N LEU A 10 -8.92 8.83 6.97
CA LEU A 10 -9.04 7.41 7.29
C LEU A 10 -9.95 7.25 8.50
N SER A 11 -11.06 6.55 8.30
CA SER A 11 -12.01 6.20 9.36
C SER A 11 -11.67 4.81 9.87
N THR A 12 -11.33 4.68 11.14
CA THR A 12 -11.25 3.39 11.82
C THR A 12 -12.58 2.95 12.43
N ASN A 13 -13.67 3.68 12.18
CA ASN A 13 -14.99 3.36 12.68
C ASN A 13 -15.92 2.92 11.54
N GLY A 14 -16.06 1.60 11.39
CA GLY A 14 -17.32 1.03 10.95
C GLY A 14 -18.35 1.21 12.05
N SER A 15 -19.04 2.36 12.09
CA SER A 15 -20.30 2.51 12.79
C SER A 15 -21.41 2.72 11.77
N ALA A 16 -21.94 1.62 11.27
CA ALA A 16 -23.25 1.61 10.64
C ALA A 16 -24.28 1.96 11.72
N SER A 17 -24.94 3.12 11.57
CA SER A 17 -26.17 3.43 12.29
C SER A 17 -27.32 3.49 11.29
N ALA A 18 -28.05 2.39 11.16
CA ALA A 18 -29.46 2.39 10.76
C ALA A 18 -30.14 1.10 11.24
N GLU A 19 -30.79 1.22 12.40
CA GLU A 19 -31.99 0.53 12.89
C GLU A 19 -32.24 -0.94 12.47
N ALA A 20 -31.99 -1.81 13.46
CA ALA A 20 -32.71 -3.02 13.86
C ALA A 20 -33.65 -3.71 12.84
N LYS A 21 -33.18 -4.86 12.32
CA LYS A 21 -33.94 -6.12 12.23
C LYS A 21 -32.95 -7.31 12.31
N SER A 22 -33.00 -8.05 13.42
CA SER A 22 -32.45 -9.41 13.56
C SER A 22 -33.40 -10.42 12.88
N PRO A 23 -33.03 -11.64 12.41
CA PRO A 23 -31.79 -12.40 12.63
C PRO A 23 -31.14 -13.05 11.38
N SER A 24 -29.82 -13.27 11.39
CA SER A 24 -29.18 -14.58 11.17
C SER A 24 -27.66 -14.44 11.37
N GLN A 25 -27.12 -15.32 12.20
CA GLN A 25 -25.75 -15.28 12.70
C GLN A 25 -24.74 -15.69 11.62
N GLY A 26 -23.81 -14.80 11.30
CA GLY A 26 -22.52 -15.11 10.68
C GLY A 26 -21.42 -14.53 11.57
N VAL A 27 -20.66 -15.38 12.23
CA VAL A 27 -19.59 -14.98 13.17
C VAL A 27 -18.28 -14.84 12.38
N TYR A 28 -17.80 -13.60 12.22
CA TYR A 28 -16.41 -13.30 11.85
C TYR A 28 -15.65 -12.84 13.10
N PRO A 29 -14.41 -13.30 13.36
CA PRO A 29 -13.69 -12.92 14.56
C PRO A 29 -13.00 -11.56 14.43
N GLU A 30 -13.18 -10.72 15.45
CA GLU A 30 -12.48 -9.45 15.66
C GLU A 30 -10.97 -9.67 15.74
N PHE A 31 -10.22 -8.91 14.93
CA PHE A 31 -8.77 -8.83 15.00
C PHE A 31 -8.40 -7.81 16.09
N VAL A 32 -7.91 -8.28 17.23
CA VAL A 32 -7.52 -7.44 18.38
C VAL A 32 -6.04 -7.09 18.24
N TRP A 33 -5.71 -5.81 18.18
CA TRP A 33 -4.32 -5.33 18.19
C TRP A 33 -3.73 -5.50 19.61
N PRO A 34 -2.45 -5.92 19.75
CA PRO A 34 -1.83 -6.03 21.06
C PRO A 34 -1.71 -4.66 21.73
N GLN A 35 -2.37 -4.53 22.88
CA GLN A 35 -2.32 -3.35 23.74
C GLN A 35 -0.94 -3.25 24.41
N GLN A 36 -0.17 -2.21 24.09
CA GLN A 36 0.84 -1.68 25.00
C GLN A 36 0.40 -0.29 25.47
N LEU A 37 -0.08 -0.26 26.72
CA LEU A 37 -0.30 0.94 27.50
C LEU A 37 1.04 1.47 27.99
N GLU A 38 1.42 2.68 27.59
CA GLU A 38 1.88 3.71 28.54
C GLU A 38 1.80 5.10 27.89
N ARG A 39 1.44 6.08 28.73
CA ARG A 39 1.00 7.43 28.40
C ARG A 39 2.04 8.18 27.56
N TYR A 40 1.63 8.78 26.44
CA TYR A 40 2.25 10.03 25.97
C TYR A 40 1.23 10.98 25.36
N GLU A 41 1.47 12.25 25.68
CA GLU A 41 0.74 13.46 25.34
C GLU A 41 0.60 13.64 23.82
N THR A 42 -0.27 14.57 23.41
CA THR A 42 -0.58 14.90 22.01
C THR A 42 0.66 15.14 21.16
N HIS A 43 1.17 14.10 20.51
CA HIS A 43 2.20 14.24 19.48
C HIS A 43 1.55 14.69 18.16
N PRO A 44 2.08 15.71 17.47
CA PRO A 44 1.68 15.99 16.10
C PRO A 44 2.04 14.77 15.27
N ALA A 45 1.05 14.12 14.66
CA ALA A 45 1.28 12.92 13.87
C ALA A 45 2.32 13.23 12.77
N HIS A 46 3.50 12.64 12.88
CA HIS A 46 4.61 12.93 11.98
C HIS A 46 4.43 12.18 10.67
N ILE A 47 4.28 12.91 9.56
CA ILE A 47 4.36 12.30 8.23
C ILE A 47 5.84 12.15 7.90
N LEU A 48 6.36 10.93 7.96
CA LEU A 48 7.71 10.67 7.47
C LEU A 48 7.68 10.68 5.95
N GLN A 49 8.38 11.65 5.37
CA GLN A 49 8.52 11.80 3.93
C GLN A 49 9.92 11.37 3.51
N ARG A 50 9.99 10.44 2.55
CA ARG A 50 11.24 10.08 1.89
C ARG A 50 11.09 10.24 0.37
N LEU A 51 12.03 10.97 -0.22
CA LEU A 51 12.16 11.13 -1.66
C LEU A 51 13.38 10.32 -2.13
N ASP A 52 13.15 9.38 -3.04
CA ASP A 52 14.20 8.60 -3.68
C ASP A 52 14.11 8.76 -5.21
N ALA A 53 15.26 8.75 -5.90
CA ALA A 53 15.27 8.49 -7.33
C ALA A 53 15.04 6.99 -7.54
N HIS A 54 13.92 6.63 -8.17
CA HIS A 54 13.59 5.23 -8.42
C HIS A 54 14.46 4.68 -9.56
N ASP A 55 14.50 5.43 -10.65
CA ASP A 55 15.38 5.18 -11.80
C ASP A 55 15.72 6.51 -12.50
N ARG A 56 16.20 6.45 -13.75
CA ARG A 56 16.57 7.64 -14.55
C ARG A 56 15.39 8.53 -14.95
N TYR A 57 14.17 8.02 -14.87
CA TYR A 57 12.95 8.65 -15.37
C TYR A 57 11.86 8.81 -14.30
N GLN A 58 12.01 8.17 -13.13
CA GLN A 58 11.00 8.11 -12.10
C GLN A 58 11.51 8.57 -10.74
N LEU A 59 10.68 9.35 -10.05
CA LEU A 59 10.86 9.74 -8.66
C LEU A 59 9.87 8.97 -7.80
N GLU A 60 10.33 8.45 -6.67
CA GLU A 60 9.49 7.77 -5.69
C GLU A 60 9.35 8.63 -4.43
N LEU A 61 8.10 8.93 -4.08
CA LEU A 61 7.73 9.62 -2.84
C LEU A 61 7.08 8.62 -1.90
N LYS A 62 7.74 8.34 -0.77
CA LYS A 62 7.21 7.49 0.30
C LYS A 62 6.67 8.37 1.41
N LEU A 63 5.39 8.18 1.74
CA LEU A 63 4.70 8.86 2.83
C LEU A 63 4.22 7.80 3.81
N ASP A 64 4.58 7.97 5.08
CA ASP A 64 4.11 7.12 6.16
C ASP A 64 3.01 7.84 6.94
N TYR A 65 1.87 7.17 7.08
CA TYR A 65 0.73 7.63 7.86
C TYR A 65 0.56 6.72 9.07
N GLU A 66 0.46 7.32 10.24
CA GLU A 66 0.14 6.61 11.48
C GLU A 66 -1.38 6.50 11.62
N LEU A 67 -1.89 5.40 12.16
CA LEU A 67 -3.32 5.25 12.40
C LEU A 67 -3.54 5.14 13.89
N ILE A 68 -4.39 6.02 14.43
CA ILE A 68 -4.78 5.98 15.83
C ILE A 68 -6.03 5.12 15.96
N GLU A 69 -5.91 4.06 16.74
CA GLU A 69 -7.01 3.12 16.98
C GLU A 69 -8.26 3.84 17.54
N GLY A 70 -9.43 3.48 17.02
CA GLY A 70 -10.72 4.03 17.44
C GLY A 70 -10.95 5.51 17.07
N ARG A 71 -10.04 6.14 16.31
CA ARG A 71 -10.15 7.53 15.87
C ARG A 71 -10.04 7.67 14.37
N GLN A 72 -10.93 8.48 13.80
CA GLN A 72 -10.73 8.99 12.45
C GLN A 72 -9.51 9.89 12.43
N THR A 73 -8.56 9.58 11.56
CA THR A 73 -7.30 10.33 11.45
C THR A 73 -7.28 11.07 10.12
N ARG A 74 -6.98 12.37 10.17
CA ARG A 74 -6.91 13.23 9.00
C ARG A 74 -5.50 13.78 8.82
N TYR A 75 -4.97 13.64 7.61
CA TYR A 75 -3.67 14.15 7.21
C TYR A 75 -3.81 15.12 6.04
N GLU A 76 -3.10 16.24 6.10
CA GLU A 76 -2.92 17.16 4.98
C GLU A 76 -1.45 17.19 4.58
N VAL A 77 -1.14 16.83 3.33
CA VAL A 77 0.22 16.91 2.79
C VAL A 77 0.23 17.87 1.62
N GLN A 78 1.09 18.90 1.71
CA GLN A 78 1.34 19.82 0.62
C GLN A 78 2.74 19.55 0.06
N THR A 79 2.82 19.16 -1.22
CA THR A 79 4.10 18.90 -1.90
C THR A 79 4.32 19.94 -3.01
N TYR A 80 5.46 20.62 -2.98
CA TYR A 80 5.83 21.65 -3.95
C TYR A 80 6.93 21.14 -4.87
N PHE A 81 6.67 21.14 -6.18
CA PHE A 81 7.64 20.75 -7.21
C PHE A 81 8.23 21.98 -7.90
N PHE A 82 9.56 22.11 -7.77
CA PHE A 82 10.37 23.14 -8.41
C PHE A 82 11.07 22.56 -9.63
N VAL A 83 10.52 22.86 -10.81
CA VAL A 83 11.00 22.32 -12.08
C VAL A 83 11.75 23.40 -12.85
N PRO A 84 12.97 23.12 -13.35
CA PRO A 84 13.70 24.06 -14.22
C PRO A 84 12.89 24.47 -15.45
N ARG A 85 12.93 25.75 -15.81
CA ARG A 85 12.19 26.29 -16.98
C ARG A 85 12.57 25.62 -18.30
N SER A 86 13.81 25.12 -18.42
CA SER A 86 14.31 24.42 -19.60
C SER A 86 13.56 23.12 -19.92
N LEU A 87 12.88 22.51 -18.94
CA LEU A 87 12.05 21.33 -19.15
C LEU A 87 10.68 21.66 -19.78
N GLY A 88 10.33 22.95 -19.89
CA GLY A 88 9.13 23.40 -20.57
C GLY A 88 7.82 22.94 -19.91
N ILE A 89 7.84 22.61 -18.62
CA ILE A 89 6.64 22.16 -17.89
C ILE A 89 5.83 23.37 -17.42
N SER A 90 4.61 23.53 -17.95
CA SER A 90 3.63 24.56 -17.59
C SER A 90 2.22 23.96 -17.64
N ALA A 91 1.22 24.74 -17.19
CA ALA A 91 -0.18 24.31 -17.26
C ALA A 91 -0.68 24.06 -18.70
N ASP A 92 -0.01 24.64 -19.69
CA ASP A 92 -0.36 24.53 -21.11
C ASP A 92 0.34 23.34 -21.79
N THR A 93 1.53 22.96 -21.31
CA THR A 93 2.36 21.89 -21.90
C THR A 93 2.29 20.57 -21.14
N TYR A 94 1.84 20.60 -19.89
CA TYR A 94 1.64 19.44 -19.04
C TYR A 94 0.38 19.63 -18.22
N SER A 95 -0.74 19.14 -18.75
CA SER A 95 -2.05 19.31 -18.12
C SER A 95 -2.16 18.51 -16.81
N ARG A 96 -3.14 18.85 -15.97
CA ARG A 96 -3.43 18.10 -14.74
C ARG A 96 -3.75 16.63 -15.04
N SER A 97 -4.47 16.35 -16.13
CA SER A 97 -4.76 15.00 -16.58
C SER A 97 -3.50 14.19 -16.88
N GLU A 98 -2.49 14.82 -17.48
CA GLU A 98 -1.21 14.18 -17.79
C GLU A 98 -0.40 13.94 -16.52
N PHE A 99 -0.31 14.93 -15.63
CA PHE A 99 0.26 14.75 -14.29
C PHE A 99 -0.30 13.53 -13.57
N PHE A 100 -1.61 13.39 -13.61
CA PHE A 100 -2.33 12.33 -12.94
C PHE A 100 -2.26 10.98 -13.66
N ARG A 101 -2.03 10.97 -14.98
CA ARG A 101 -1.76 9.74 -15.75
C ARG A 101 -0.39 9.17 -15.42
N ASP A 102 0.58 10.04 -15.20
CA ASP A 102 1.97 9.67 -14.95
C ASP A 102 2.24 9.38 -13.46
N LEU A 103 1.25 9.68 -12.60
CA LEU A 103 1.27 9.37 -11.17
C LEU A 103 0.76 7.96 -10.88
N GLN A 104 1.59 7.16 -10.20
CA GLN A 104 1.20 5.85 -9.66
C GLN A 104 1.15 5.88 -8.13
N ASN A 105 -0.04 5.66 -7.56
CA ASN A 105 -0.25 5.60 -6.12
C ASN A 105 -0.36 4.15 -5.66
N HIS A 106 0.60 3.71 -4.84
CA HIS A 106 0.58 2.40 -4.20
C HIS A 106 0.37 2.57 -2.70
N ILE A 107 -0.73 2.04 -2.18
CA ILE A 107 -1.03 2.07 -0.75
C ILE A 107 -0.82 0.67 -0.18
N ARG A 108 -0.07 0.59 0.92
CA ARG A 108 0.17 -0.66 1.61
C ARG A 108 0.22 -0.43 3.12
N LEU A 109 -0.15 -1.47 3.86
CA LEU A 109 0.09 -1.56 5.28
C LEU A 109 1.59 -1.73 5.56
N LYS A 110 2.05 -1.13 6.66
CA LYS A 110 3.38 -1.44 7.20
C LYS A 110 3.34 -2.84 7.81
N THR A 111 4.44 -3.57 7.61
CA THR A 111 4.65 -4.84 8.30
C THR A 111 4.85 -4.55 9.79
N PRO A 112 4.19 -5.28 10.70
CA PRO A 112 4.38 -5.08 12.14
C PRO A 112 5.83 -5.35 12.55
N GLU A 113 6.27 -4.69 13.62
CA GLU A 113 7.62 -4.83 14.14
C GLU A 113 7.71 -6.08 15.02
N PHE A 114 8.63 -6.99 14.68
CA PHE A 114 8.90 -8.22 15.41
C PHE A 114 10.41 -8.39 15.58
N ALA A 115 10.87 -8.76 16.77
CA ALA A 115 12.21 -9.28 16.91
C ALA A 115 12.27 -10.71 16.35
N LEU A 116 13.48 -11.18 15.99
CA LEU A 116 13.66 -12.50 15.37
C LEU A 116 13.10 -13.65 16.25
N PRO A 117 13.38 -13.71 17.56
CA PRO A 117 12.79 -14.75 18.43
C PRO A 117 11.26 -14.69 18.55
N ASP A 118 10.66 -13.51 18.37
CA ASP A 118 9.21 -13.33 18.54
C ASP A 118 8.42 -14.07 17.46
N LEU A 119 9.03 -14.33 16.30
CA LEU A 119 8.42 -15.17 15.25
C LEU A 119 8.11 -16.59 15.74
N LEU A 120 8.81 -17.09 16.76
CA LEU A 120 8.56 -18.40 17.34
C LEU A 120 7.63 -18.36 18.55
N ASN A 121 7.74 -17.31 19.35
CA ASN A 121 7.23 -17.29 20.72
C ASN A 121 6.02 -16.36 20.92
N SER A 122 5.86 -15.34 20.07
CA SER A 122 4.76 -14.40 20.21
C SER A 122 3.43 -15.04 19.81
N PRO A 123 2.36 -14.87 20.60
CA PRO A 123 1.01 -15.28 20.21
C PRO A 123 0.55 -14.61 18.91
N GLU A 124 1.04 -13.40 18.64
CA GLU A 124 0.73 -12.62 17.44
C GLU A 124 1.56 -13.06 16.21
N SER A 125 2.48 -14.01 16.38
CA SER A 125 3.24 -14.54 15.25
C SER A 125 2.31 -15.24 14.26
N PRO A 126 2.41 -14.96 12.95
CA PRO A 126 1.68 -15.73 11.95
C PRO A 126 1.97 -17.23 12.00
N LEU A 127 3.14 -17.65 12.48
CA LEU A 127 3.44 -19.07 12.68
C LEU A 127 2.55 -19.68 13.77
N HIS A 128 2.38 -18.97 14.89
CA HIS A 128 1.51 -19.44 15.97
C HIS A 128 0.05 -19.46 15.54
N ARG A 129 -0.39 -18.44 14.79
CA ARG A 129 -1.73 -18.41 14.20
C ARG A 129 -2.00 -19.61 13.28
N LEU A 130 -1.03 -19.98 12.44
CA LEU A 130 -1.14 -21.16 11.59
C LEU A 130 -1.27 -22.45 12.40
N GLU A 131 -0.48 -22.60 13.47
CA GLU A 131 -0.55 -23.75 14.38
C GLU A 131 -1.89 -23.82 15.11
N GLN A 132 -2.42 -22.68 15.56
CA GLN A 132 -3.75 -22.61 16.19
C GLN A 132 -4.86 -23.01 15.22
N ILE A 133 -4.81 -22.56 13.96
CA ILE A 133 -5.82 -22.91 12.96
C ILE A 133 -5.87 -24.43 12.75
N VAL A 134 -4.71 -25.10 12.59
CA VAL A 134 -4.68 -26.55 12.37
C VAL A 134 -4.99 -27.38 13.63
N GLN A 135 -5.00 -26.75 14.80
CA GLN A 135 -5.38 -27.36 16.09
C GLN A 135 -6.82 -27.02 16.51
N ALA A 136 -7.56 -26.24 15.72
CA ALA A 136 -8.94 -25.87 16.02
C ALA A 136 -9.84 -27.12 16.10
N ALA A 137 -10.82 -27.08 17.01
CA ALA A 137 -11.68 -28.23 17.28
C ALA A 137 -12.51 -28.69 16.05
N ASP A 138 -12.82 -27.77 15.13
CA ASP A 138 -13.54 -28.05 13.89
C ASP A 138 -12.62 -28.17 12.66
N TRP A 139 -11.31 -28.35 12.86
CA TRP A 139 -10.38 -28.65 11.78
C TRP A 139 -10.62 -30.06 11.20
N PRO A 140 -10.56 -30.25 9.87
CA PRO A 140 -10.40 -29.24 8.82
C PRO A 140 -11.75 -28.64 8.36
N ASN A 141 -11.77 -27.34 8.04
CA ASN A 141 -12.95 -26.64 7.52
C ASN A 141 -12.56 -25.59 6.47
N ALA A 142 -13.31 -25.54 5.36
CA ALA A 142 -13.08 -24.61 4.24
C ALA A 142 -13.09 -23.13 4.67
N ARG A 143 -13.78 -22.78 5.77
CA ARG A 143 -13.77 -21.43 6.35
C ARG A 143 -12.38 -20.90 6.71
N TYR A 144 -11.40 -21.79 6.88
CA TYR A 144 -10.02 -21.42 7.22
C TYR A 144 -9.14 -21.12 6.01
N ALA A 145 -9.62 -21.35 4.78
CA ALA A 145 -8.80 -21.20 3.56
C ALA A 145 -8.16 -19.80 3.45
N ASP A 146 -8.95 -18.73 3.54
CA ASP A 146 -8.46 -17.36 3.44
C ASP A 146 -7.52 -17.00 4.60
N ALA A 147 -7.85 -17.44 5.81
CA ALA A 147 -7.04 -17.20 7.00
C ALA A 147 -5.66 -17.87 6.91
N LEU A 148 -5.60 -19.10 6.38
CA LEU A 148 -4.34 -19.82 6.12
C LEU A 148 -3.51 -19.09 5.05
N ILE A 149 -4.09 -18.81 3.88
CA ILE A 149 -3.41 -18.14 2.77
C ILE A 149 -2.85 -16.78 3.23
N THR A 150 -3.65 -16.02 3.97
CA THR A 150 -3.26 -14.73 4.55
C THR A 150 -2.11 -14.89 5.54
N SER A 151 -2.20 -15.87 6.44
CA SER A 151 -1.17 -16.13 7.45
C SER A 151 0.15 -16.61 6.84
N PHE A 152 0.12 -17.42 5.78
CA PHE A 152 1.31 -17.80 5.00
C PHE A 152 2.03 -16.57 4.44
N LYS A 153 1.28 -15.70 3.76
CA LYS A 153 1.84 -14.47 3.17
C LYS A 153 2.41 -13.54 4.23
N PHE A 154 1.69 -13.34 5.34
CA PHE A 154 2.17 -12.54 6.47
C PHE A 154 3.43 -13.12 7.11
N LEU A 155 3.50 -14.44 7.33
CA LEU A 155 4.68 -15.09 7.90
C LEU A 155 5.94 -14.72 7.10
N ARG A 156 5.88 -14.86 5.77
CA ARG A 156 7.00 -14.50 4.91
C ARG A 156 7.28 -12.99 4.96
N ALA A 157 6.24 -12.15 4.85
CA ALA A 157 6.41 -10.70 4.86
C ALA A 157 7.09 -10.19 6.14
N ILE A 158 6.64 -10.67 7.31
CA ILE A 158 7.20 -10.35 8.63
C ILE A 158 8.62 -10.93 8.76
N LEU A 159 8.85 -12.19 8.34
CA LEU A 159 10.19 -12.78 8.35
C LEU A 159 11.19 -11.88 7.59
N LYS A 160 10.80 -11.34 6.43
CA LYS A 160 11.66 -10.43 5.66
C LYS A 160 11.98 -9.15 6.43
N SER A 161 11.01 -8.50 7.06
CA SER A 161 11.27 -7.28 7.84
C SER A 161 12.12 -7.56 9.06
N THR A 162 11.81 -8.63 9.79
CA THR A 162 12.53 -9.04 10.98
C THR A 162 13.99 -9.40 10.70
N LEU A 163 14.27 -10.12 9.60
CA LEU A 163 15.65 -10.40 9.19
C LEU A 163 16.43 -9.14 8.81
N ARG A 164 15.78 -8.20 8.12
CA ARG A 164 16.40 -6.91 7.80
C ARG A 164 16.76 -6.14 9.08
N GLU A 165 15.87 -6.06 10.05
CA GLU A 165 16.16 -5.36 11.31
C GLU A 165 17.20 -6.11 12.16
N HIS A 166 17.20 -7.45 12.15
CA HIS A 166 18.21 -8.29 12.80
C HIS A 166 19.63 -7.99 12.30
N TRP A 167 19.79 -7.81 10.98
CA TRP A 167 21.07 -7.52 10.35
C TRP A 167 21.40 -6.02 10.22
N ARG A 168 20.43 -5.12 10.46
CA ARG A 168 20.59 -3.66 10.35
C ARG A 168 21.79 -3.09 11.14
N PRO A 169 22.11 -3.57 12.37
CA PRO A 169 23.30 -3.11 13.09
C PRO A 169 24.61 -3.37 12.34
N PHE A 170 24.61 -4.34 11.42
CA PHE A 170 25.77 -4.77 10.64
C PHE A 170 25.78 -4.21 9.20
N ALA A 171 24.68 -3.59 8.74
CA ALA A 171 24.58 -3.03 7.38
C ALA A 171 25.53 -1.85 7.09
N LYS A 172 26.04 -1.17 8.13
CA LYS A 172 26.98 -0.05 7.99
C LYS A 172 28.43 -0.50 7.72
N PHE A 173 28.75 -1.78 7.91
CA PHE A 173 30.10 -2.32 7.69
C PHE A 173 30.43 -2.55 6.21
N ASP A 174 29.42 -2.43 5.33
CA ASP A 174 29.52 -2.62 3.88
C ASP A 174 30.08 -1.39 3.15
N ARG A 175 30.03 -0.19 3.78
CA ARG A 175 30.43 1.09 3.17
C ARG A 175 31.79 1.62 3.59
N ALA A 176 32.49 0.96 4.51
CA ALA A 176 33.84 1.35 4.90
C ALA A 176 34.83 0.75 3.90
N ALA A 177 35.46 1.60 3.09
CA ALA A 177 36.44 1.23 2.07
C ALA A 177 37.73 0.57 2.61
N GLU A 178 37.85 0.37 3.93
CA GLU A 178 38.93 -0.37 4.55
C GLU A 178 38.38 -1.58 5.32
N PRO A 179 38.93 -2.79 5.11
CA PRO A 179 38.65 -3.95 5.95
C PRO A 179 39.29 -3.73 7.33
N ARG A 180 38.64 -2.94 8.19
CA ARG A 180 39.00 -2.89 9.60
C ARG A 180 38.37 -4.09 10.29
N ALA A 181 39.21 -4.90 10.91
CA ALA A 181 38.78 -5.96 11.82
C ALA A 181 37.73 -5.42 12.79
N ALA A 182 36.66 -6.18 13.01
CA ALA A 182 35.64 -5.80 13.97
C ALA A 182 36.27 -5.65 15.37
N SER A 183 35.81 -4.68 16.16
CA SER A 183 36.18 -4.64 17.57
C SER A 183 35.69 -5.93 18.27
N THR A 184 36.37 -6.37 19.33
CA THR A 184 35.99 -7.59 20.08
C THR A 184 34.50 -7.60 20.47
N LYS A 185 33.96 -6.45 20.88
CA LYS A 185 32.52 -6.29 21.19
C LYS A 185 31.61 -6.50 19.97
N THR A 186 32.07 -6.12 18.77
CA THR A 186 31.32 -6.30 17.53
C THR A 186 31.38 -7.75 17.05
N GLU A 187 32.54 -8.40 17.20
CA GLU A 187 32.69 -9.83 16.91
C GLU A 187 31.79 -10.71 17.80
N ILE A 188 31.76 -10.45 19.11
CA ILE A 188 30.85 -11.14 20.03
C ILE A 188 29.39 -10.93 19.63
N ARG A 189 28.98 -9.69 19.32
CA ARG A 189 27.61 -9.40 18.86
C ARG A 189 27.27 -10.11 17.55
N LEU A 190 28.21 -10.18 16.61
CA LEU A 190 28.04 -10.88 15.35
C LEU A 190 27.89 -12.39 15.55
N SER A 191 28.71 -13.00 16.43
CA SER A 191 28.58 -14.42 16.79
C SER A 191 27.19 -14.72 17.36
N LEU A 192 26.77 -13.96 18.38
CA LEU A 192 25.46 -14.13 19.02
C LEU A 192 24.31 -13.92 18.04
N ALA A 193 24.37 -12.89 17.19
CA ALA A 193 23.36 -12.64 16.17
C ALA A 193 23.28 -13.77 15.14
N THR A 194 24.42 -14.35 14.75
CA THR A 194 24.48 -15.47 13.81
C THR A 194 23.94 -16.76 14.42
N GLU A 195 24.30 -17.05 15.66
CA GLU A 195 23.79 -18.21 16.41
C GLU A 195 22.28 -18.12 16.62
N GLN A 196 21.78 -16.95 17.04
CA GLN A 196 20.34 -16.70 17.18
C GLN A 196 19.62 -16.86 15.84
N PHE A 197 20.17 -16.32 14.76
CA PHE A 197 19.61 -16.47 13.42
C PHE A 197 19.53 -17.95 13.00
N LEU A 198 20.61 -18.71 13.15
CA LEU A 198 20.65 -20.14 12.82
C LEU A 198 19.62 -20.93 13.63
N TYR A 199 19.51 -20.69 14.93
CA TYR A 199 18.53 -21.34 15.80
C TYR A 199 17.09 -21.02 15.38
N VAL A 200 16.76 -19.73 15.27
CA VAL A 200 15.39 -19.29 14.98
C VAL A 200 14.93 -19.80 13.62
N ILE A 201 15.78 -19.69 12.59
CA ILE A 201 15.42 -20.14 11.25
C ILE A 201 15.26 -21.65 11.16
N ALA A 202 16.11 -22.42 11.85
CA ALA A 202 15.97 -23.87 11.89
C ALA A 202 14.63 -24.27 12.52
N GLU A 203 14.25 -23.61 13.61
CA GLU A 203 13.00 -23.91 14.32
C GLU A 203 11.75 -23.43 13.57
N LEU A 204 11.81 -22.23 12.97
CA LEU A 204 10.74 -21.70 12.13
C LEU A 204 10.49 -22.62 10.92
N SER A 205 11.55 -23.02 10.23
CA SER A 205 11.45 -23.92 9.08
C SER A 205 10.91 -25.28 9.48
N ARG A 206 11.35 -25.81 10.63
CA ARG A 206 10.86 -27.09 11.17
C ARG A 206 9.36 -27.03 11.46
N ARG A 207 8.91 -26.03 12.24
CA ARG A 207 7.50 -25.87 12.63
C ARG A 207 6.61 -25.60 11.42
N PHE A 208 7.00 -24.69 10.54
CA PHE A 208 6.24 -24.37 9.33
C PHE A 208 6.11 -25.58 8.39
N ARG A 209 7.20 -26.37 8.23
CA ARG A 209 7.19 -27.57 7.37
C ARG A 209 6.43 -28.75 7.96
N GLN A 210 6.26 -28.79 9.29
CA GLN A 210 5.39 -29.78 9.95
C GLN A 210 3.89 -29.55 9.67
N LEU A 211 3.51 -28.35 9.22
CA LEU A 211 2.13 -28.08 8.82
C LEU A 211 1.74 -28.73 7.49
N TYR A 212 2.71 -28.97 6.59
CA TYR A 212 2.44 -29.55 5.26
C TYR A 212 1.63 -30.85 5.31
N PRO A 213 2.03 -31.91 6.03
CA PRO A 213 1.25 -33.15 6.04
C PRO A 213 -0.17 -32.97 6.60
N ILE A 214 -0.36 -32.02 7.54
CA ILE A 214 -1.68 -31.73 8.14
C ILE A 214 -2.57 -31.02 7.12
N ILE A 215 -2.03 -30.03 6.40
CA ILE A 215 -2.75 -29.27 5.37
C ILE A 215 -3.02 -30.14 4.14
N ALA A 216 -2.05 -30.95 3.70
CA ALA A 216 -2.18 -31.81 2.53
C ALA A 216 -3.19 -32.95 2.75
N ALA A 217 -3.35 -33.42 3.99
CA ALA A 217 -4.40 -34.38 4.35
C ALA A 217 -5.78 -33.73 4.53
N ALA A 218 -5.84 -32.41 4.66
CA ALA A 218 -7.08 -31.67 4.77
C ALA A 218 -7.68 -31.49 3.36
N ASN A 219 -8.94 -31.91 3.18
CA ASN A 219 -9.67 -31.75 1.91
C ASN A 219 -10.12 -30.29 1.71
N LEU A 220 -9.16 -29.37 1.74
CA LEU A 220 -9.33 -27.93 1.56
C LEU A 220 -9.25 -27.56 0.07
N PRO A 221 -9.70 -26.36 -0.30
CA PRO A 221 -9.50 -25.83 -1.65
C PRO A 221 -8.02 -25.87 -2.10
N ASP A 222 -7.79 -26.20 -3.38
CA ASP A 222 -6.45 -26.40 -3.97
C ASP A 222 -5.53 -25.18 -3.84
N ASP A 223 -6.11 -23.98 -3.76
CA ASP A 223 -5.39 -22.73 -3.61
C ASP A 223 -4.65 -22.62 -2.27
N VAL A 224 -5.15 -23.27 -1.21
CA VAL A 224 -4.49 -23.31 0.11
C VAL A 224 -3.15 -24.04 0.02
N LEU A 225 -3.15 -25.25 -0.55
CA LEU A 225 -1.93 -26.05 -0.69
C LEU A 225 -0.94 -25.35 -1.63
N ARG A 226 -1.43 -24.81 -2.74
CA ARG A 226 -0.61 -24.01 -3.66
C ARG A 226 -0.01 -22.78 -2.96
N ALA A 227 -0.79 -22.06 -2.16
CA ALA A 227 -0.30 -20.90 -1.42
C ALA A 227 0.76 -21.28 -0.38
N TYR A 228 0.61 -22.43 0.27
CA TYR A 228 1.61 -22.99 1.17
C TYR A 228 2.93 -23.24 0.43
N GLU A 229 2.89 -23.97 -0.69
CA GLU A 229 4.08 -24.32 -1.48
C GLU A 229 4.83 -23.08 -1.99
N LEU A 230 4.08 -22.11 -2.54
CA LEU A 230 4.64 -20.82 -2.96
C LEU A 230 5.28 -20.06 -1.78
N THR A 231 4.68 -20.14 -0.61
CA THR A 231 5.21 -19.45 0.58
C THR A 231 6.46 -20.14 1.10
N ASP A 232 6.49 -21.47 1.19
CA ASP A 232 7.66 -22.24 1.61
C ASP A 232 8.85 -22.01 0.67
N GLU A 233 8.62 -22.02 -0.65
CA GLU A 233 9.66 -21.69 -1.63
C GLU A 233 10.20 -20.27 -1.42
N SER A 234 9.31 -19.29 -1.20
CA SER A 234 9.67 -17.90 -0.94
C SER A 234 10.42 -17.69 0.38
N ILE A 235 10.05 -18.41 1.44
CA ILE A 235 10.74 -18.43 2.74
C ILE A 235 12.13 -19.05 2.58
N SER A 236 12.24 -20.18 1.88
CA SER A 236 13.50 -20.88 1.63
C SER A 236 14.51 -19.99 0.89
N LEU A 237 14.07 -19.26 -0.13
CA LEU A 237 14.92 -18.30 -0.86
C LEU A 237 15.37 -17.15 0.04
N LEU A 238 14.46 -16.58 0.81
CA LEU A 238 14.77 -15.49 1.73
C LEU A 238 15.79 -15.93 2.80
N ILE A 239 15.62 -17.15 3.33
CA ILE A 239 16.55 -17.74 4.29
C ILE A 239 17.94 -17.89 3.67
N GLU A 240 18.03 -18.46 2.48
CA GLU A 240 19.32 -18.66 1.81
C GLU A 240 20.02 -17.33 1.52
N GLU A 241 19.31 -16.33 1.00
CA GLU A 241 19.85 -14.99 0.74
C GLU A 241 20.46 -14.39 2.02
N ASN A 242 19.75 -14.49 3.15
CA ASN A 242 20.24 -13.98 4.43
C ASN A 242 21.38 -14.83 5.01
N MET A 243 21.38 -16.15 4.79
CA MET A 243 22.49 -17.03 5.19
C MET A 243 23.77 -16.74 4.40
N LEU A 244 23.65 -16.43 3.11
CA LEU A 244 24.78 -16.02 2.27
C LEU A 244 25.35 -14.69 2.75
N GLY A 245 24.51 -13.68 2.99
CA GLY A 245 24.95 -12.40 3.56
C GLY A 245 25.61 -12.56 4.95
N ALA A 246 25.05 -13.41 5.81
CA ALA A 246 25.66 -13.73 7.10
C ALA A 246 27.01 -14.46 6.94
N TYR A 247 27.14 -15.35 5.95
CA TYR A 247 28.38 -16.05 5.65
C TYR A 247 29.49 -15.09 5.21
N GLU A 248 29.17 -14.15 4.33
CA GLU A 248 30.09 -13.09 3.89
C GLU A 248 30.51 -12.22 5.07
N LEU A 249 29.55 -11.75 5.86
CA LEU A 249 29.80 -10.91 7.04
C LEU A 249 30.71 -11.60 8.07
N VAL A 250 30.45 -12.88 8.37
CA VAL A 250 31.30 -13.70 9.26
C VAL A 250 32.69 -13.90 8.65
N SER A 251 32.77 -14.14 7.34
CA SER A 251 34.05 -14.42 6.65
C SER A 251 34.98 -13.21 6.68
N GLU A 252 34.43 -12.02 6.49
CA GLU A 252 35.20 -10.77 6.44
C GLU A 252 35.54 -10.20 7.81
N LYS A 253 34.60 -10.23 8.75
CA LYS A 253 34.68 -9.38 9.94
C LYS A 253 35.15 -10.11 11.20
N MET A 254 35.07 -11.44 11.24
CA MET A 254 35.54 -12.22 12.39
C MET A 254 37.05 -12.48 12.32
N VAL A 255 37.73 -12.21 13.43
CA VAL A 255 39.19 -12.39 13.57
C VAL A 255 39.49 -13.77 14.14
N SER A 256 38.68 -14.24 15.09
CA SER A 256 38.81 -15.55 15.72
C SER A 256 38.63 -16.67 14.69
N GLN A 257 39.72 -17.32 14.30
CA GLN A 257 39.71 -18.36 13.27
C GLN A 257 38.79 -19.55 13.64
N SER A 258 38.81 -19.97 14.91
CA SER A 258 38.00 -21.10 15.38
C SER A 258 36.50 -20.79 15.32
N GLN A 259 36.08 -19.63 15.85
CA GLN A 259 34.67 -19.22 15.84
C GLN A 259 34.18 -18.96 14.41
N ARG A 260 34.99 -18.27 13.60
CA ARG A 260 34.69 -18.01 12.19
C ARG A 260 34.45 -19.31 11.44
N GLU A 261 35.32 -20.31 11.58
CA GLU A 261 35.16 -21.58 10.87
C GLU A 261 33.96 -22.39 11.38
N GLY A 262 33.69 -22.36 12.68
CA GLY A 262 32.50 -22.97 13.27
C GLY A 262 31.20 -22.41 12.69
N LEU A 263 31.06 -21.08 12.66
CA LEU A 263 29.88 -20.41 12.13
C LEU A 263 29.76 -20.56 10.61
N ARG A 264 30.87 -20.45 9.86
CA ARG A 264 30.87 -20.69 8.41
C ARG A 264 30.40 -22.11 8.07
N LYS A 265 30.85 -23.11 8.82
CA LYS A 265 30.41 -24.49 8.65
C LYS A 265 28.91 -24.63 8.92
N ALA A 266 28.42 -24.04 10.01
CA ALA A 266 27.00 -24.08 10.36
C ALA A 266 26.12 -23.41 9.28
N LEU A 267 26.51 -22.22 8.82
CA LEU A 267 25.83 -21.49 7.73
C LEU A 267 25.85 -22.29 6.42
N ARG A 268 26.99 -22.88 6.04
CA ARG A 268 27.09 -23.70 4.83
C ARG A 268 26.17 -24.92 4.88
N ILE A 269 26.09 -25.60 6.04
CA ILE A 269 25.18 -26.73 6.23
C ILE A 269 23.72 -26.27 6.06
N ALA A 270 23.37 -25.13 6.63
CA ALA A 270 22.01 -24.59 6.54
C ALA A 270 21.63 -24.15 5.11
N ILE A 271 22.54 -23.50 4.38
CA ILE A 271 22.37 -23.13 2.96
C ILE A 271 22.12 -24.39 2.11
N LEU A 272 22.94 -25.43 2.30
CA LEU A 272 22.79 -26.68 1.57
C LEU A 272 21.47 -27.38 1.89
N ARG A 273 20.99 -27.29 3.14
CA ARG A 273 19.68 -27.83 3.54
C ARG A 273 18.55 -27.16 2.75
N GLU A 274 18.55 -25.84 2.64
CA GLU A 274 17.54 -25.09 1.90
C GLU A 274 17.61 -25.34 0.39
N THR A 275 18.82 -25.38 -0.17
CA THR A 275 19.02 -25.71 -1.59
C THR A 275 18.48 -27.12 -1.91
N ASN A 276 18.80 -28.11 -1.06
CA ASN A 276 18.34 -29.48 -1.23
C ASN A 276 16.83 -29.63 -1.02
N HIS A 277 16.26 -28.85 -0.11
CA HIS A 277 14.81 -28.80 0.10
C HIS A 277 14.08 -28.37 -1.17
N ARG A 278 14.49 -27.25 -1.78
CA ARG A 278 13.89 -26.77 -3.04
C ARG A 278 14.11 -27.74 -4.21
N ARG A 279 15.28 -28.38 -4.30
CA ARG A 279 15.55 -29.45 -5.28
C ARG A 279 14.58 -30.63 -5.18
N LYS A 280 14.29 -31.08 -3.96
CA LYS A 280 13.37 -32.22 -3.74
C LYS A 280 11.93 -31.91 -4.13
N HIS A 281 11.52 -30.66 -4.01
CA HIS A 281 10.15 -30.21 -4.33
C HIS A 281 10.02 -29.70 -5.78
N GLY A 282 11.03 -29.92 -6.64
CA GLY A 282 10.97 -29.52 -8.04
C GLY A 282 10.88 -28.01 -8.26
N ALA A 283 11.32 -27.20 -7.30
CA ALA A 283 11.21 -25.75 -7.39
C ALA A 283 12.18 -25.18 -8.45
N GLY A 284 11.66 -24.35 -9.36
CA GLY A 284 12.44 -23.66 -10.40
C GLY A 284 13.39 -22.57 -9.88
N SER A 285 13.45 -22.35 -8.57
CA SER A 285 14.28 -21.34 -7.91
C SER A 285 15.63 -21.89 -7.42
N ILE A 286 16.38 -22.51 -8.34
CA ILE A 286 17.74 -23.01 -8.10
C ILE A 286 18.69 -22.33 -9.08
N MET A 287 19.71 -21.66 -8.55
CA MET A 287 20.75 -21.06 -9.40
C MET A 287 21.65 -22.14 -10.01
N SER A 288 21.93 -22.01 -11.31
CA SER A 288 22.95 -22.78 -11.99
C SER A 288 24.22 -21.94 -12.15
N ARG A 289 25.39 -22.55 -11.92
CA ARG A 289 26.69 -21.90 -12.14
C ARG A 289 27.00 -21.69 -13.63
N SER A 290 26.34 -22.42 -14.52
CA SER A 290 26.62 -22.44 -15.97
C SER A 290 25.39 -22.16 -16.85
N GLY A 291 24.24 -21.84 -16.25
CA GLY A 291 22.98 -21.63 -16.96
C GLY A 291 22.50 -20.17 -16.93
N HIS A 292 21.50 -19.88 -17.76
CA HIS A 292 20.78 -18.60 -17.75
C HIS A 292 19.89 -18.54 -16.49
N ASN A 293 20.27 -17.72 -15.51
CA ASN A 293 19.54 -17.58 -14.24
C ASN A 293 18.31 -16.64 -14.35
N GLU A 294 17.79 -16.41 -15.55
CA GLU A 294 16.60 -15.57 -15.78
C GLU A 294 15.35 -16.18 -15.13
N GLU A 295 15.19 -17.50 -15.23
CA GLU A 295 14.08 -18.23 -14.60
C GLU A 295 14.09 -18.06 -13.08
N PHE A 296 15.28 -18.13 -12.45
CA PHE A 296 15.44 -17.88 -11.03
C PHE A 296 15.01 -16.45 -10.65
N LEU A 297 15.47 -15.44 -11.41
CA LEU A 297 15.13 -14.04 -11.16
C LEU A 297 13.63 -13.76 -11.33
N TYR A 298 13.03 -14.33 -12.37
CA TYR A 298 11.60 -14.26 -12.62
C TYR A 298 10.81 -14.91 -11.49
N ARG A 299 11.16 -16.15 -11.12
CA ARG A 299 10.48 -16.92 -10.07
C ARG A 299 10.57 -16.21 -8.72
N SER A 300 11.77 -15.75 -8.33
CA SER A 300 11.98 -14.98 -7.09
C SER A 300 11.11 -13.70 -7.06
N SER A 301 11.01 -13.00 -8.19
CA SER A 301 10.16 -11.81 -8.32
C SER A 301 8.67 -12.12 -8.17
N VAL A 302 8.19 -13.22 -8.78
CA VAL A 302 6.81 -13.69 -8.66
C VAL A 302 6.48 -14.08 -7.21
N LEU A 303 7.35 -14.85 -6.56
CA LEU A 303 7.17 -15.29 -5.16
C LEU A 303 7.16 -14.10 -4.19
N LYS A 304 8.01 -13.10 -4.43
CA LYS A 304 8.02 -11.84 -3.68
C LYS A 304 6.71 -11.08 -3.87
N LYS A 305 6.22 -10.93 -5.11
CA LYS A 305 4.94 -10.26 -5.39
C LYS A 305 3.78 -10.98 -4.71
N PHE A 306 3.70 -12.30 -4.86
CA PHE A 306 2.66 -13.15 -4.24
C PHE A 306 2.59 -12.97 -2.73
N THR A 307 3.73 -13.08 -2.03
CA THR A 307 3.77 -12.95 -0.57
C THR A 307 3.57 -11.52 -0.08
N SER A 308 4.03 -10.52 -0.84
CA SER A 308 3.82 -9.11 -0.48
C SER A 308 2.40 -8.61 -0.72
N SER A 309 1.61 -9.31 -1.55
CA SER A 309 0.26 -8.87 -1.94
C SER A 309 -0.67 -8.66 -0.74
N VAL A 310 -0.44 -9.38 0.36
CA VAL A 310 -1.22 -9.28 1.60
C VAL A 310 -1.12 -7.90 2.27
N LEU A 311 -0.06 -7.16 1.99
CA LEU A 311 0.15 -5.82 2.54
C LEU A 311 -0.50 -4.73 1.67
N TYR A 312 -0.78 -5.01 0.40
CA TYR A 312 -1.32 -4.00 -0.51
C TYR A 312 -2.81 -3.81 -0.27
N LEU A 313 -3.25 -2.55 -0.35
CA LEU A 313 -4.65 -2.18 -0.25
C LEU A 313 -5.23 -1.94 -1.65
N SER A 314 -6.51 -2.25 -1.81
CA SER A 314 -7.23 -1.99 -3.05
C SER A 314 -7.57 -0.51 -3.15
N THR A 315 -7.39 0.09 -4.33
CA THR A 315 -7.70 1.49 -4.58
C THR A 315 -8.67 1.63 -5.74
N ALA A 316 -9.74 2.40 -5.52
CA ALA A 316 -10.68 2.78 -6.57
C ALA A 316 -10.62 4.29 -6.78
N VAL A 317 -10.31 4.72 -8.00
CA VAL A 317 -10.28 6.15 -8.35
C VAL A 317 -11.66 6.57 -8.79
N GLU A 318 -12.24 7.51 -8.06
CA GLU A 318 -13.52 8.13 -8.35
C GLU A 318 -13.34 9.62 -8.68
N ARG A 319 -14.16 10.12 -9.61
CA ARG A 319 -14.26 11.56 -9.86
C ARG A 319 -15.15 12.19 -8.81
N GLU A 320 -14.57 13.08 -8.00
CA GLU A 320 -15.31 13.79 -6.97
C GLU A 320 -16.25 14.83 -7.59
N GLY A 321 -17.47 14.94 -7.07
CA GLY A 321 -18.37 16.05 -7.36
C GLY A 321 -19.24 15.93 -8.61
N VAL A 322 -19.30 14.78 -9.28
CA VAL A 322 -20.20 14.55 -10.44
C VAL A 322 -21.65 14.91 -10.10
N THR A 323 -22.14 14.51 -8.92
CA THR A 323 -23.50 14.83 -8.46
C THR A 323 -23.70 16.32 -8.20
N GLN A 324 -22.69 17.00 -7.64
CA GLN A 324 -22.74 18.44 -7.37
C GLN A 324 -22.71 19.24 -8.68
N GLU A 325 -21.91 18.80 -9.65
CA GLU A 325 -21.84 19.35 -10.99
C GLU A 325 -23.20 19.25 -11.71
N GLN A 326 -23.83 18.07 -11.66
CA GLN A 326 -25.16 17.86 -12.21
C GLN A 326 -26.23 18.72 -11.55
N LEU A 327 -26.18 18.89 -10.22
CA LEU A 327 -27.12 19.76 -9.49
C LEU A 327 -26.97 21.24 -9.91
N LEU A 328 -25.74 21.72 -10.06
CA LEU A 328 -25.47 23.09 -10.53
C LEU A 328 -25.89 23.28 -12.00
N TYR A 329 -25.70 22.27 -12.84
CA TYR A 329 -26.19 22.28 -14.23
C TYR A 329 -27.73 22.26 -14.30
N ALA A 330 -28.39 21.56 -13.38
CA ALA A 330 -29.83 21.59 -13.24
C ALA A 330 -30.31 22.98 -12.79
N LEU A 331 -29.63 23.62 -11.84
CA LEU A 331 -29.93 24.98 -11.40
C LEU A 331 -29.76 25.99 -12.55
N ALA A 332 -28.68 25.90 -13.33
CA ALA A 332 -28.47 26.75 -14.52
C ALA A 332 -29.61 26.57 -15.54
N ALA A 333 -30.05 25.33 -15.76
CA ALA A 333 -31.19 25.05 -16.65
C ALA A 333 -32.49 25.62 -16.10
N GLY A 334 -32.74 25.54 -14.79
CA GLY A 334 -33.91 26.11 -14.12
C GLY A 334 -33.99 27.63 -14.28
N ILE A 335 -32.88 28.34 -13.98
CA ILE A 335 -32.79 29.80 -14.16
C ILE A 335 -33.06 30.20 -15.61
N SER A 336 -32.51 29.43 -16.56
CA SER A 336 -32.70 29.68 -17.99
C SER A 336 -34.15 29.46 -18.42
N MET A 337 -34.83 28.44 -17.88
CA MET A 337 -36.25 28.19 -18.14
C MET A 337 -37.13 29.32 -17.58
N ILE A 338 -36.85 29.82 -16.38
CA ILE A 338 -37.56 30.96 -15.80
C ILE A 338 -37.44 32.18 -16.73
N PHE A 339 -36.23 32.48 -17.19
CA PHE A 339 -35.98 33.59 -18.12
C PHE A 339 -36.79 33.47 -19.43
N ALA A 340 -36.75 32.31 -20.08
CA ALA A 340 -37.51 32.05 -21.30
C ALA A 340 -39.03 32.22 -21.09
N THR A 341 -39.51 31.72 -19.95
CA THR A 341 -40.93 31.76 -19.57
C THR A 341 -41.40 33.19 -19.33
N VAL A 342 -40.57 34.02 -18.69
CA VAL A 342 -40.84 35.45 -18.50
C VAL A 342 -40.94 36.18 -19.84
N ILE A 343 -39.99 35.94 -20.76
CA ILE A 343 -40.05 36.53 -22.11
C ILE A 343 -41.30 36.07 -22.86
N ALA A 344 -41.62 34.78 -22.81
CA ALA A 344 -42.79 34.23 -23.48
C ALA A 344 -44.08 34.87 -22.97
N PHE A 345 -44.29 34.93 -21.66
CA PHE A 345 -45.48 35.56 -21.08
C PHE A 345 -45.54 37.07 -21.33
N TYR A 346 -44.40 37.76 -21.27
CA TYR A 346 -44.34 39.18 -21.59
C TYR A 346 -44.71 39.46 -23.05
N ALA A 347 -44.10 38.73 -23.99
CA ALA A 347 -44.38 38.87 -25.41
C ALA A 347 -45.83 38.50 -25.75
N GLN A 348 -46.37 37.45 -25.12
CA GLN A 348 -47.76 37.04 -25.30
C GLN A 348 -48.73 38.11 -24.77
N ARG A 349 -48.41 38.77 -23.65
CA ARG A 349 -49.21 39.86 -23.10
C ARG A 349 -49.21 41.10 -23.99
N VAL A 350 -48.07 41.43 -24.62
CA VAL A 350 -47.92 42.64 -25.43
C VAL A 350 -48.45 42.46 -26.85
N TYR A 351 -48.11 41.35 -27.51
CA TYR A 351 -48.38 41.13 -28.93
C TYR A 351 -49.59 40.21 -29.20
N GLY A 352 -50.26 39.72 -28.16
CA GLY A 352 -51.38 38.79 -28.27
C GLY A 352 -50.95 37.39 -28.71
N ASN A 353 -51.92 36.56 -29.11
CA ASN A 353 -51.67 35.19 -29.56
C ASN A 353 -51.42 35.13 -31.09
N PHE A 354 -50.47 34.29 -31.53
CA PHE A 354 -50.22 33.96 -32.95
C PHE A 354 -49.82 35.13 -33.87
N THR A 355 -49.02 36.07 -33.38
CA THR A 355 -48.50 37.17 -34.21
C THR A 355 -47.04 36.94 -34.59
N THR A 356 -46.61 37.45 -35.75
CA THR A 356 -45.20 37.36 -36.21
C THR A 356 -44.21 37.92 -35.18
N PRO A 357 -44.47 39.06 -34.51
CA PRO A 357 -43.61 39.57 -33.45
C PRO A 357 -43.48 38.64 -32.25
N LEU A 358 -44.57 37.96 -31.85
CA LEU A 358 -44.53 36.94 -30.79
C LEU A 358 -43.61 35.78 -31.20
N PHE A 359 -43.74 35.27 -32.42
CA PHE A 359 -42.91 34.17 -32.91
C PHE A 359 -41.41 34.53 -32.88
N VAL A 360 -41.06 35.73 -33.36
CA VAL A 360 -39.68 36.23 -33.30
C VAL A 360 -39.20 36.35 -31.86
N ALA A 361 -40.01 36.91 -30.96
CA ALA A 361 -39.66 37.04 -29.54
C ALA A 361 -39.45 35.69 -28.85
N LEU A 362 -40.24 34.66 -29.19
CA LEU A 362 -40.08 33.31 -28.66
C LEU A 362 -38.79 32.65 -29.17
N VAL A 363 -38.47 32.77 -30.45
CA VAL A 363 -37.21 32.25 -31.03
C VAL A 363 -36.00 32.91 -30.36
N VAL A 364 -36.01 34.24 -30.27
CA VAL A 364 -34.92 35.00 -29.63
C VAL A 364 -34.81 34.66 -28.15
N GLY A 365 -35.93 34.59 -27.42
CA GLY A 365 -35.96 34.18 -26.02
C GLY A 365 -35.41 32.77 -25.79
N TYR A 366 -35.71 31.85 -26.72
CA TYR A 366 -35.15 30.50 -26.71
C TYR A 366 -33.63 30.50 -26.95
N MET A 367 -33.13 31.29 -27.91
CA MET A 367 -31.69 31.43 -28.13
C MET A 367 -30.97 32.00 -26.90
N PHE A 368 -31.54 33.03 -26.26
CA PHE A 368 -30.96 33.60 -25.04
C PHE A 368 -30.98 32.61 -23.88
N LYS A 369 -32.05 31.82 -23.72
CA LYS A 369 -32.10 30.72 -22.74
C LYS A 369 -30.92 29.77 -22.92
N ASP A 370 -30.65 29.33 -24.14
CA ASP A 370 -29.55 28.39 -24.39
C ASP A 370 -28.18 29.02 -24.07
N ARG A 371 -27.98 30.31 -24.38
CA ARG A 371 -26.75 31.02 -24.01
C ARG A 371 -26.60 31.22 -22.51
N ILE A 372 -27.65 31.63 -21.80
CA ILE A 372 -27.63 31.76 -20.34
C ILE A 372 -27.30 30.41 -19.67
N LYS A 373 -27.90 29.33 -20.17
CA LYS A 373 -27.62 27.97 -19.69
C LYS A 373 -26.17 27.57 -19.89
N GLU A 374 -25.61 27.81 -21.07
CA GLU A 374 -24.20 27.50 -21.37
C GLU A 374 -23.24 28.33 -20.53
N PHE A 375 -23.47 29.64 -20.41
CA PHE A 375 -22.67 30.50 -19.55
C PHE A 375 -22.75 30.07 -18.08
N GLY A 376 -23.95 29.73 -17.59
CA GLY A 376 -24.16 29.21 -16.24
C GLY A 376 -23.40 27.90 -16.02
N ARG A 377 -23.47 26.95 -16.96
CA ARG A 377 -22.70 25.70 -16.90
C ARG A 377 -21.19 25.96 -16.85
N ALA A 378 -20.66 26.79 -17.74
CA ALA A 378 -19.23 27.11 -17.78
C ALA A 378 -18.76 27.81 -16.49
N PHE A 379 -19.56 28.75 -15.96
CA PHE A 379 -19.29 29.44 -14.71
C PHE A 379 -19.26 28.46 -13.52
N PHE A 380 -20.28 27.61 -13.40
CA PHE A 380 -20.34 26.61 -12.33
C PHE A 380 -19.24 25.56 -12.46
N ALA A 381 -18.94 25.07 -13.66
CA ALA A 381 -17.86 24.13 -13.89
C ALA A 381 -16.51 24.71 -13.43
N ARG A 382 -16.24 25.97 -13.78
CA ARG A 382 -14.99 26.66 -13.40
C ARG A 382 -14.91 26.91 -11.88
N SER A 383 -16.01 27.35 -11.27
CA SER A 383 -16.09 27.59 -9.83
C SER A 383 -15.95 26.30 -9.03
N LEU A 384 -16.65 25.25 -9.46
CA LEU A 384 -16.64 23.93 -8.84
C LEU A 384 -15.27 23.28 -8.97
N HIS A 385 -14.64 23.33 -10.15
CA HIS A 385 -13.29 22.80 -10.36
C HIS A 385 -12.21 23.52 -9.52
N ASN A 386 -12.39 24.81 -9.24
CA ASN A 386 -11.52 25.54 -8.33
C ASN A 386 -11.68 25.13 -6.86
N ARG A 387 -12.82 24.57 -6.47
CA ARG A 387 -13.14 24.21 -5.08
C ARG A 387 -13.06 22.71 -4.79
N LEU A 388 -13.34 21.86 -5.78
CA LEU A 388 -13.21 20.41 -5.68
C LEU A 388 -11.75 19.96 -5.77
N TYR A 389 -11.53 18.72 -5.35
CA TYR A 389 -10.31 17.96 -5.61
C TYR A 389 -10.39 17.34 -7.01
N ASP A 390 -9.23 17.12 -7.62
CA ASP A 390 -9.16 16.57 -8.98
C ASP A 390 -9.39 15.05 -8.97
N ARG A 391 -9.06 14.36 -7.86
CA ARG A 391 -9.27 12.92 -7.67
C ARG A 391 -9.70 12.60 -6.25
N ARG A 392 -10.61 11.62 -6.12
CA ARG A 392 -10.87 10.91 -4.86
C ARG A 392 -10.48 9.45 -5.04
N ILE A 393 -9.67 8.91 -4.15
CA ILE A 393 -9.25 7.52 -4.14
C ILE A 393 -9.84 6.87 -2.90
N VAL A 394 -10.73 5.90 -3.08
CA VAL A 394 -11.26 5.10 -1.98
C VAL A 394 -10.29 3.96 -1.72
N VAL A 395 -9.87 3.82 -0.46
CA VAL A 395 -8.94 2.79 0.01
C VAL A 395 -9.76 1.70 0.67
N LYS A 396 -9.62 0.47 0.16
CA LYS A 396 -10.34 -0.69 0.66
C LYS A 396 -9.38 -1.79 1.10
N THR A 397 -9.88 -2.69 1.93
CA THR A 397 -9.24 -3.98 2.19
C THR A 397 -9.03 -4.76 0.89
N LEU A 398 -8.13 -5.74 0.89
CA LEU A 398 -7.74 -6.48 -0.33
C LEU A 398 -8.93 -7.27 -0.93
N ASP A 399 -9.84 -7.74 -0.10
CA ASP A 399 -11.11 -8.37 -0.49
C ASP A 399 -12.12 -7.38 -1.09
N GLY A 400 -11.89 -6.06 -0.96
CA GLY A 400 -12.76 -5.01 -1.49
C GLY A 400 -14.02 -4.74 -0.68
N GLU A 401 -14.23 -5.46 0.42
CA GLU A 401 -15.45 -5.40 1.23
C GLU A 401 -15.47 -4.19 2.17
N HIS A 402 -14.34 -3.84 2.78
CA HIS A 402 -14.28 -2.80 3.81
C HIS A 402 -13.56 -1.55 3.30
N GLU A 403 -14.23 -0.40 3.38
CA GLU A 403 -13.61 0.91 3.17
C GLU A 403 -12.81 1.31 4.42
N ILE A 404 -11.50 1.49 4.24
CA ILE A 404 -10.56 1.94 5.30
C ILE A 404 -10.51 3.48 5.32
N GLY A 405 -10.78 4.10 4.17
CA GLY A 405 -11.02 5.53 4.06
C GLY A 405 -10.72 6.06 2.66
N HIS A 406 -10.37 7.34 2.55
CA HIS A 406 -10.21 7.97 1.25
C HIS A 406 -9.10 9.02 1.21
N ILE A 407 -8.55 9.19 0.00
CA ILE A 407 -7.56 10.20 -0.34
C ILE A 407 -8.22 11.17 -1.31
N ARG A 408 -8.04 12.46 -1.10
CA ARG A 408 -8.39 13.50 -2.07
C ARG A 408 -7.13 14.19 -2.53
N GLU A 409 -6.94 14.26 -3.84
CA GLU A 409 -5.75 14.85 -4.45
C GLU A 409 -6.13 16.06 -5.30
N LYS A 410 -5.34 17.12 -5.19
CA LYS A 410 -5.46 18.29 -6.06
C LYS A 410 -4.09 18.74 -6.52
N VAL A 411 -3.97 19.10 -7.80
CA VAL A 411 -2.73 19.65 -8.36
C VAL A 411 -2.99 21.04 -8.95
N ARG A 412 -2.14 22.00 -8.60
CA ARG A 412 -2.23 23.37 -9.13
C ARG A 412 -0.88 23.82 -9.65
N PHE A 413 -0.87 24.45 -10.83
CA PHE A 413 0.28 25.21 -11.29
C PHE A 413 0.27 26.58 -10.62
N MET A 414 1.32 26.87 -9.85
CA MET A 414 1.44 28.10 -9.07
C MET A 414 2.53 29.01 -9.64
N SER A 415 2.29 30.31 -9.51
CA SER A 415 3.31 31.34 -9.67
C SER A 415 4.16 31.46 -8.40
N GLU A 416 5.36 32.02 -8.53
CA GLU A 416 6.27 32.25 -7.40
C GLU A 416 5.62 33.15 -6.32
N ARG A 417 4.78 34.11 -6.74
CA ARG A 417 4.08 35.03 -5.82
C ARG A 417 3.03 34.34 -4.96
N ASP A 418 2.48 33.23 -5.44
CA ASP A 418 1.42 32.48 -4.73
C ASP A 418 2.02 31.40 -3.82
N THR A 419 3.35 31.17 -3.88
CA THR A 419 3.99 30.12 -3.10
C THR A 419 4.28 30.61 -1.68
N PRO A 420 3.97 29.82 -0.64
CA PRO A 420 4.24 30.23 0.74
C PRO A 420 5.74 30.55 0.95
N PRO A 421 6.08 31.64 1.67
CA PRO A 421 7.47 32.04 1.89
C PRO A 421 8.33 30.96 2.57
N ALA A 422 7.70 30.08 3.36
CA ALA A 422 8.40 28.98 4.04
C ALA A 422 8.97 27.91 3.09
N VAL A 423 8.55 27.91 1.82
CA VAL A 423 8.94 26.91 0.81
C VAL A 423 9.83 27.52 -0.29
N LEU A 424 9.98 28.85 -0.32
CA LEU A 424 10.82 29.61 -1.26
C LEU A 424 12.24 29.82 -0.70
#